data_AF-A0A1Q7NCG2-F1
#
_entry.id   AF-A0A1Q7NCG2-F1
#
_cell.length_a   1.000
_cell.length_b   1.000
_cell.length_c   1.000
_cell.angle_alpha   90.00
_cell.angle_beta   90.00
_cell.angle_gamma   90.00
#
_symmetry.space_group_name_H-M   'P 1'
#
loop_
_entity.id
_entity.type
_entity.pdbx_description
1 polymer ?
#
loop_
_entity_poly.entity_id
_entity_poly.type
_entity_poly.pdbx_seq_one_letter_code
_entity_poly.pdbx_strand_id
1 'polypeptide(L)'
;MSIFDALIMWAHLVAASIWVGGSIFIGIVLAPLLKTISDSAEGRLSIMIRVGRKFNRIALPSLIILIASGIYNSTNLIAKPSLLLSTNYGLVLLTKIILVIVLIITFVVHVRLIRYDTEKRIESKELSPELLQKLRSKIITLGRITVMVSVAILLMAALLHSGV
;
A
#
# COMPACT_ATOMS: atom_id res chain seq x y z
N MET A 1 7.18 -26.11 13.42
CA MET A 1 6.08 -25.37 12.76
C MET A 1 5.09 -26.39 12.25
N SER A 2 3.81 -26.16 12.44
CA SER A 2 2.78 -26.98 11.80
C SER A 2 2.71 -26.65 10.30
N ILE A 3 2.14 -27.56 9.49
CA ILE A 3 1.85 -27.29 8.07
C ILE A 3 0.94 -26.06 7.94
N PHE A 4 0.03 -25.87 8.89
CA PHE A 4 -0.86 -24.71 8.93
C PHE A 4 -0.09 -23.39 9.06
N ASP A 5 0.87 -23.30 9.98
CA ASP A 5 1.72 -22.11 10.15
C ASP A 5 2.49 -21.78 8.86
N ALA A 6 3.01 -22.81 8.19
CA ALA A 6 3.73 -22.67 6.94
C ALA A 6 2.83 -22.13 5.81
N LEU A 7 1.58 -22.61 5.72
CA LEU A 7 0.60 -22.12 4.74
C LEU A 7 0.20 -20.66 5.00
N ILE A 8 0.01 -20.27 6.27
CA ILE A 8 -0.27 -18.87 6.62
C ILE A 8 0.91 -17.96 6.26
N MET A 9 2.14 -18.37 6.56
CA MET A 9 3.33 -17.62 6.18
C MET A 9 3.49 -17.53 4.67
N TRP A 10 3.29 -18.63 3.95
CA TRP A 10 3.31 -18.64 2.47
C TRP A 10 2.28 -17.66 1.90
N ALA A 11 1.05 -17.68 2.40
CA ALA A 11 0.00 -16.75 1.98
C ALA A 11 0.37 -15.29 2.29
N HIS A 12 0.97 -15.02 3.45
CA HIS A 12 1.47 -13.69 3.83
C HIS A 12 2.51 -13.20 2.82
N LEU A 13 3.50 -14.04 2.46
CA LEU A 13 4.58 -13.68 1.53
C LEU A 13 4.07 -13.47 0.11
N VAL A 14 3.15 -14.30 -0.38
CA VAL A 14 2.50 -14.10 -1.69
C VAL A 14 1.75 -12.78 -1.71
N ALA A 15 0.95 -12.50 -0.69
CA ALA A 15 0.17 -11.28 -0.59
C ALA A 15 1.08 -10.04 -0.48
N ALA A 16 2.19 -10.13 0.27
CA ALA A 16 3.24 -9.11 0.35
C ALA A 16 3.84 -8.82 -1.03
N SER A 17 4.17 -9.88 -1.78
CA SER A 17 4.78 -9.79 -3.10
C SER A 17 3.85 -9.10 -4.10
N ILE A 18 2.56 -9.44 -4.09
CA ILE A 18 1.55 -8.81 -4.95
C ILE A 18 1.41 -7.33 -4.58
N TRP A 19 1.22 -7.02 -3.30
CA TRP A 19 0.98 -5.65 -2.84
C TRP A 19 2.18 -4.75 -3.10
N VAL A 20 3.35 -5.11 -2.55
CA VAL A 20 4.54 -4.28 -2.57
C VAL A 20 5.17 -4.29 -3.96
N GLY A 21 5.33 -5.46 -4.56
CA GLY A 21 5.90 -5.61 -5.90
C GLY A 21 5.06 -4.92 -6.97
N GLY A 22 3.74 -5.11 -6.94
CA GLY A 22 2.84 -4.43 -7.88
C GLY A 22 2.84 -2.90 -7.71
N SER A 23 2.88 -2.42 -6.48
CA SER A 23 2.93 -0.97 -6.21
C SER A 23 4.27 -0.34 -6.66
N ILE A 24 5.39 -1.03 -6.44
CA ILE A 24 6.72 -0.63 -6.95
C ILE A 24 6.71 -0.61 -8.48
N PHE A 25 6.18 -1.65 -9.13
CA PHE A 25 6.08 -1.71 -10.58
C PHE A 25 5.30 -0.51 -11.16
N ILE A 26 4.16 -0.17 -10.56
CA ILE A 26 3.37 0.99 -10.99
C ILE A 26 4.17 2.29 -10.84
N GLY A 27 4.86 2.47 -9.72
CA GLY A 27 5.59 3.70 -9.42
C GLY A 27 6.89 3.89 -10.20
N ILE A 28 7.67 2.82 -10.38
CA ILE A 28 9.04 2.88 -10.92
C ILE A 28 9.10 2.48 -12.39
N VAL A 29 8.23 1.58 -12.85
CA VAL A 29 8.26 1.12 -14.25
C VAL A 29 7.17 1.80 -15.07
N LEU A 30 5.92 1.66 -14.66
CA LEU A 30 4.79 2.17 -15.44
C LEU A 30 4.74 3.70 -15.48
N ALA A 31 4.87 4.37 -14.33
CA ALA A 31 4.75 5.83 -14.30
C ALA A 31 5.82 6.55 -15.15
N PRO A 32 7.11 6.14 -15.17
CA PRO A 32 8.09 6.69 -16.11
C PRO A 32 7.80 6.31 -17.56
N LEU A 33 7.40 5.07 -17.84
CA LEU A 33 7.06 4.63 -19.20
C LEU A 33 5.91 5.47 -19.80
N LEU A 34 4.90 5.82 -19.02
CA LEU A 34 3.81 6.66 -19.50
C LEU A 34 4.27 8.08 -19.90
N LYS A 35 5.42 8.55 -19.38
CA LYS A 35 6.00 9.81 -19.82
C LYS A 35 6.57 9.76 -21.23
N THR A 36 6.89 8.58 -21.75
CA THR A 36 7.45 8.42 -23.12
C THR A 36 6.38 8.15 -24.17
N ILE A 37 5.15 7.78 -23.77
CA ILE A 37 4.07 7.37 -24.69
C ILE A 37 2.99 8.45 -24.84
N SER A 38 2.83 9.33 -23.84
CA SER A 38 1.81 10.38 -23.85
C SER A 38 2.43 11.69 -23.40
N ASP A 39 2.18 12.79 -24.11
CA ASP A 39 2.72 14.11 -23.73
C ASP A 39 1.86 14.83 -22.70
N SER A 40 0.56 14.54 -22.66
CA SER A 40 -0.36 15.19 -21.73
C SER A 40 -0.36 14.54 -20.34
N ALA A 41 -0.22 15.34 -19.30
CA ALA A 41 -0.35 14.88 -17.92
C ALA A 41 -1.71 14.21 -17.64
N GLU A 42 -2.73 14.60 -18.40
CA GLU A 42 -4.10 14.10 -18.27
C GLU A 42 -4.25 12.68 -18.79
N GLY A 43 -3.67 12.41 -19.97
CA GLY A 43 -3.67 11.09 -20.59
C GLY A 43 -2.91 10.08 -19.74
N ARG A 44 -1.72 10.46 -19.27
CA ARG A 44 -0.90 9.65 -18.33
C ARG A 44 -1.70 9.26 -17.09
N LEU A 45 -2.34 10.24 -16.45
CA LEU A 45 -3.11 9.99 -15.24
C LEU A 45 -4.35 9.12 -15.50
N SER A 46 -5.05 9.33 -16.61
CA SER A 46 -6.20 8.50 -16.99
C SER A 46 -5.81 7.02 -17.12
N ILE A 47 -4.66 6.74 -17.77
CA ILE A 47 -4.12 5.39 -17.88
C ILE A 47 -3.73 4.85 -16.48
N MET A 48 -3.03 5.64 -15.66
CA MET A 48 -2.69 5.24 -14.29
C MET A 48 -3.92 4.89 -13.45
N ILE A 49 -5.00 5.67 -13.54
CA ILE A 49 -6.25 5.39 -12.83
C ILE A 49 -6.87 4.08 -13.33
N ARG A 50 -6.86 3.82 -14.63
CA ARG A 50 -7.41 2.58 -15.21
C ARG A 50 -6.60 1.35 -14.78
N VAL A 51 -5.28 1.44 -14.80
CA VAL A 51 -4.39 0.37 -14.33
C VAL A 51 -4.55 0.18 -12.81
N GLY A 52 -4.52 1.26 -12.03
CA GLY A 52 -4.71 1.22 -10.58
C GLY A 52 -6.04 0.59 -10.17
N ARG A 53 -7.14 0.90 -10.86
CA ARG A 53 -8.44 0.23 -10.61
C ARG A 53 -8.40 -1.27 -10.88
N LYS A 54 -7.70 -1.71 -11.93
CA LYS A 54 -7.52 -3.15 -12.22
C LYS A 54 -6.63 -3.81 -11.16
N PHE A 55 -5.51 -3.19 -10.84
CA PHE A 55 -4.58 -3.66 -9.81
C PHE A 55 -5.28 -3.79 -8.45
N ASN A 56 -6.08 -2.81 -8.05
CA ASN A 56 -6.82 -2.82 -6.78
C ASN A 56 -7.78 -4.00 -6.62
N ARG A 57 -8.27 -4.62 -7.71
CA ARG A 57 -9.07 -5.86 -7.62
C ARG A 57 -8.30 -7.04 -7.04
N ILE A 58 -6.97 -7.03 -7.16
CA ILE A 58 -6.07 -8.08 -6.66
C ILE A 58 -5.32 -7.58 -5.41
N ALA A 59 -4.91 -6.30 -5.40
CA ALA A 59 -4.19 -5.71 -4.29
C ALA A 59 -5.04 -5.61 -3.02
N LEU A 60 -6.34 -5.28 -3.11
CA LEU A 60 -7.19 -5.18 -1.93
C LEU A 60 -7.38 -6.54 -1.22
N PRO A 61 -7.73 -7.65 -1.91
CA PRO A 61 -7.71 -8.98 -1.29
C PRO A 61 -6.34 -9.35 -0.69
N SER A 62 -5.25 -9.01 -1.38
CA SER A 62 -3.89 -9.25 -0.87
C SER A 62 -3.63 -8.48 0.42
N LEU A 63 -4.07 -7.22 0.52
CA LEU A 63 -3.95 -6.43 1.76
C LEU A 63 -4.76 -7.05 2.90
N ILE A 64 -5.96 -7.56 2.63
CA ILE A 64 -6.78 -8.26 3.65
C ILE A 64 -6.05 -9.51 4.15
N ILE A 65 -5.51 -10.34 3.24
CA ILE A 65 -4.72 -11.52 3.59
C ILE A 65 -3.49 -11.13 4.41
N LEU A 66 -2.77 -10.06 4.03
CA LEU A 66 -1.62 -9.54 4.76
C LEU A 66 -1.95 -9.15 6.19
N ILE A 67 -3.07 -8.44 6.39
CA ILE A 67 -3.51 -8.00 7.71
C ILE A 67 -3.89 -9.23 8.55
N ALA A 68 -4.72 -10.13 8.02
CA ALA A 68 -5.19 -11.31 8.75
C ALA A 68 -4.03 -12.24 9.15
N SER A 69 -3.15 -12.57 8.20
CA SER A 69 -1.96 -13.40 8.46
C SER A 69 -0.94 -12.69 9.36
N GLY A 70 -0.80 -11.36 9.23
CA GLY A 70 0.05 -10.56 10.11
C GLY A 70 -0.42 -10.57 11.56
N ILE A 71 -1.73 -10.46 11.79
CA ILE A 71 -2.34 -10.60 13.12
C ILE A 71 -2.07 -12.00 13.67
N TYR A 72 -2.33 -13.05 12.88
CA TYR A 72 -2.09 -14.44 13.28
C TYR A 72 -0.65 -14.67 13.74
N ASN A 73 0.32 -14.24 12.92
CA ASN A 73 1.75 -14.36 13.20
C ASN A 73 2.21 -13.55 14.42
N SER A 74 1.40 -12.61 14.90
CA SER A 74 1.72 -11.70 16.02
C SER A 74 1.00 -12.05 17.34
N THR A 75 0.08 -13.01 17.32
CA THR A 75 -0.82 -13.35 18.44
C THR A 75 -0.09 -13.61 19.75
N ASN A 76 1.00 -14.39 19.73
CA ASN A 76 1.77 -14.73 20.92
C ASN A 76 2.36 -13.51 21.65
N LEU A 77 2.77 -12.47 20.90
CA LEU A 77 3.34 -11.25 21.48
C LEU A 77 2.25 -10.24 21.88
N ILE A 78 1.17 -10.16 21.09
CA ILE A 78 -0.01 -9.34 21.43
C ILE A 78 -0.65 -9.81 22.74
N ALA A 79 -0.67 -11.12 23.00
CA ALA A 79 -1.19 -11.70 24.23
C ALA A 79 -0.35 -11.39 25.48
N LYS A 80 0.86 -10.84 25.32
CA LYS A 80 1.75 -10.42 26.42
C LYS A 80 2.17 -8.96 26.24
N PRO A 81 1.29 -7.99 26.49
CA PRO A 81 1.54 -6.57 26.20
C PRO A 81 2.79 -6.01 26.90
N SER A 82 3.17 -6.56 28.06
CA SER A 82 4.39 -6.19 28.78
C SER A 82 5.66 -6.44 27.95
N LEU A 83 5.67 -7.45 27.07
CA LEU A 83 6.80 -7.76 26.18
C LEU A 83 6.89 -6.83 24.98
N LEU A 84 5.79 -6.18 24.59
CA LEU A 84 5.77 -5.25 23.44
C LEU A 84 6.64 -4.01 23.68
N LEU A 85 6.66 -3.52 24.92
CA LEU A 85 7.39 -2.29 25.26
C LEU A 85 8.76 -2.56 25.92
N SER A 86 9.03 -3.80 26.33
CA SER A 86 10.25 -4.17 27.05
C SER A 86 11.29 -4.90 26.20
N THR A 87 10.96 -5.27 24.96
CA THR A 87 11.86 -6.01 24.06
C THR A 87 12.04 -5.28 22.73
N ASN A 88 13.22 -5.37 22.12
CA ASN A 88 13.48 -4.82 20.79
C ASN A 88 12.50 -5.41 19.76
N TYR A 89 12.32 -6.73 19.78
CA TYR A 89 11.33 -7.43 18.96
C TYR A 89 9.91 -6.87 19.11
N GLY A 90 9.49 -6.59 20.35
CA GLY A 90 8.23 -5.93 20.67
C GLY A 90 8.09 -4.54 20.07
N LEU A 91 9.13 -3.71 20.18
CA LEU A 91 9.15 -2.36 19.62
C LEU A 91 9.11 -2.40 18.08
N VAL A 92 9.88 -3.27 17.45
CA VAL A 92 9.87 -3.49 15.99
C VAL A 92 8.47 -3.92 15.54
N LEU A 93 7.81 -4.83 16.26
CA LEU A 93 6.45 -5.26 15.95
C LEU A 93 5.45 -4.11 16.11
N LEU A 94 5.56 -3.33 17.19
CA LEU A 94 4.69 -2.19 17.44
C LEU A 94 4.81 -1.14 16.33
N THR A 95 6.03 -0.79 15.93
CA THR A 95 6.29 0.10 14.80
C THR A 95 5.70 -0.47 13.51
N LYS A 96 5.85 -1.77 13.24
CA LYS A 96 5.24 -2.42 12.08
C LYS A 96 3.71 -2.27 12.08
N ILE A 97 3.05 -2.46 13.23
CA ILE A 97 1.59 -2.29 13.37
C ILE A 97 1.19 -0.84 13.07
N ILE A 98 1.90 0.15 13.63
CA ILE A 98 1.66 1.57 13.35
C ILE A 98 1.80 1.86 11.85
N LEU A 99 2.85 1.36 11.20
CA LEU A 99 3.05 1.53 9.76
C LEU A 99 1.92 0.89 8.95
N VAL A 100 1.41 -0.28 9.34
CA VAL A 100 0.25 -0.91 8.69
C VAL A 100 -1.00 -0.04 8.82
N ILE A 101 -1.24 0.59 9.98
CA ILE A 101 -2.36 1.53 10.16
C ILE A 101 -2.20 2.75 9.24
N VAL A 102 -1.00 3.33 9.18
CA VAL A 102 -0.68 4.43 8.26
C VAL A 102 -0.88 4.02 6.80
N LEU A 103 -0.47 2.79 6.44
CA LEU A 103 -0.68 2.23 5.11
C LEU A 103 -2.17 2.17 4.76
N ILE A 104 -3.01 1.65 5.66
CA ILE A 104 -4.46 1.55 5.45
C ILE A 104 -5.07 2.93 5.26
N ILE A 105 -4.74 3.89 6.13
CA ILE A 105 -5.27 5.26 6.05
C ILE A 105 -4.85 5.91 4.73
N THR A 106 -3.56 5.87 4.38
CA THR A 106 -3.05 6.47 3.15
C THR A 106 -3.67 5.83 1.91
N PHE A 107 -3.82 4.50 1.89
CA PHE A 107 -4.46 3.78 0.79
C PHE A 107 -5.94 4.14 0.62
N VAL A 108 -6.71 4.18 1.72
CA VAL A 108 -8.13 4.57 1.67
C VAL A 108 -8.28 6.00 1.16
N VAL A 109 -7.46 6.93 1.65
CA VAL A 109 -7.45 8.33 1.18
C VAL A 109 -7.06 8.40 -0.29
N HIS A 110 -6.05 7.66 -0.72
CA HIS A 110 -5.60 7.60 -2.12
C HIS A 110 -6.72 7.10 -3.05
N VAL A 111 -7.39 6.00 -2.71
CA VAL A 111 -8.50 5.46 -3.50
C VAL A 111 -9.69 6.42 -3.54
N ARG A 112 -10.04 7.06 -2.42
CA ARG A 112 -11.13 8.06 -2.37
C ARG A 112 -10.83 9.27 -3.24
N LEU A 113 -9.61 9.79 -3.20
CA LEU A 113 -9.21 10.93 -4.05
C LEU A 113 -9.24 10.59 -5.54
N ILE A 114 -8.85 9.38 -5.93
CA ILE A 114 -8.95 8.91 -7.32
C ILE A 114 -10.42 8.83 -7.77
N ARG A 115 -11.30 8.27 -6.93
CA ARG A 115 -12.75 8.21 -7.22
C ARG A 115 -13.33 9.61 -7.40
N TYR A 116 -13.04 10.50 -6.45
CA TYR A 116 -13.47 11.90 -6.51
C TYR A 116 -12.99 12.63 -7.77
N ASP A 117 -11.71 12.50 -8.15
CA ASP A 117 -11.18 13.07 -9.40
C ASP A 117 -11.87 12.49 -10.65
N THR A 118 -12.23 11.20 -10.62
CA THR A 118 -12.91 10.53 -11.74
C THR A 118 -14.36 10.99 -11.87
N GLU A 119 -15.11 11.04 -10.76
CA GLU A 119 -16.51 11.49 -10.73
C GLU A 119 -16.64 12.94 -11.20
N LYS A 120 -15.79 13.83 -10.68
CA LYS A 120 -15.81 15.25 -11.07
C LYS A 120 -15.42 15.55 -12.52
N ARG A 121 -14.63 14.68 -13.14
CA ARG A 121 -14.32 14.77 -14.57
C ARG A 121 -15.50 14.33 -15.45
N ILE A 122 -16.33 13.41 -14.96
CA ILE A 122 -17.53 12.96 -15.68
C ILE A 122 -18.61 14.05 -15.60
N GLU A 123 -18.67 14.80 -14.50
CA GLU A 123 -19.59 15.93 -14.29
C GLU A 123 -19.16 17.25 -14.99
N SER A 124 -18.14 17.24 -15.85
CA SER A 124 -17.42 18.48 -16.18
C SER A 124 -18.24 19.54 -16.94
N LYS A 125 -18.45 20.69 -16.27
CA LYS A 125 -18.27 22.05 -16.83
C LYS A 125 -17.60 23.09 -15.91
N GLU A 126 -17.32 22.86 -14.61
CA GLU A 126 -17.09 23.98 -13.67
C GLU A 126 -15.80 24.02 -12.82
N LEU A 127 -14.74 23.25 -13.11
CA LEU A 127 -13.51 23.32 -12.29
C LEU A 127 -12.35 24.07 -12.93
N SER A 128 -11.74 24.96 -12.13
CA SER A 128 -10.48 25.63 -12.47
C SER A 128 -9.36 24.60 -12.72
N PRO A 129 -8.57 24.74 -13.81
CA PRO A 129 -7.41 23.90 -14.10
C PRO A 129 -6.42 23.76 -12.94
N GLU A 130 -6.32 24.77 -12.08
CA GLU A 130 -5.44 24.78 -10.91
C GLU A 130 -5.83 23.75 -9.85
N LEU A 131 -7.13 23.59 -9.57
CA LEU A 131 -7.60 22.63 -8.58
C LEU A 131 -7.36 21.20 -9.06
N LEU A 132 -7.59 20.96 -10.36
CA LEU A 132 -7.29 19.68 -10.99
C LEU A 132 -5.80 19.37 -10.85
N GLN A 133 -4.90 20.29 -11.19
CA GLN A 133 -3.46 20.06 -11.04
C GLN A 133 -3.06 19.75 -9.60
N LYS A 134 -3.61 20.47 -8.60
CA LYS A 134 -3.39 20.19 -7.17
C LYS A 134 -3.87 18.80 -6.76
N LEU A 135 -5.05 18.38 -7.18
CA LEU A 135 -5.58 17.03 -6.91
C LEU A 135 -4.68 15.94 -7.50
N ARG A 136 -4.23 16.12 -8.75
CA ARG A 136 -3.32 15.17 -9.42
C ARG A 136 -2.02 15.01 -8.66
N SER A 137 -1.41 16.11 -8.23
CA SER A 137 -0.17 16.09 -7.45
C SER A 137 -0.35 15.36 -6.11
N LYS A 138 -1.49 15.57 -5.42
CA LYS A 138 -1.84 14.86 -4.18
C LYS A 138 -1.99 13.36 -4.41
N ILE A 139 -2.67 12.93 -5.47
CA ILE A 139 -2.84 11.52 -5.82
C ILE A 139 -1.46 10.86 -6.02
N ILE A 140 -0.58 11.49 -6.80
CA ILE A 140 0.76 10.95 -7.09
C ILE A 140 1.59 10.86 -5.80
N THR A 141 1.58 11.92 -4.98
CA THR A 141 2.34 11.98 -3.73
C THR A 141 1.86 10.90 -2.75
N LEU A 142 0.54 10.74 -2.60
CA LEU A 142 -0.01 9.68 -1.76
C LEU A 142 0.37 8.29 -2.26
N GLY A 143 0.35 8.05 -3.57
CA GLY A 143 0.79 6.77 -4.14
C GLY A 143 2.24 6.45 -3.79
N ARG A 144 3.14 7.44 -3.86
CA ARG A 144 4.55 7.30 -3.45
C ARG A 144 4.69 7.01 -1.95
N ILE A 145 3.96 7.74 -1.11
CA ILE A 145 3.96 7.51 0.35
C ILE A 145 3.49 6.09 0.66
N THR A 146 2.40 5.62 0.04
CA THR A 146 1.90 4.25 0.21
C THR A 146 2.96 3.21 -0.16
N VAL A 147 3.71 3.40 -1.26
CA VAL A 147 4.81 2.50 -1.64
C VAL A 147 5.94 2.53 -0.60
N MET A 148 6.39 3.72 -0.19
CA MET A 148 7.49 3.87 0.78
C MET A 148 7.14 3.21 2.13
N VAL A 149 5.92 3.45 2.63
CA VAL A 149 5.43 2.81 3.86
C VAL A 149 5.36 1.29 3.68
N SER A 150 4.92 0.80 2.52
CA SER A 150 4.86 -0.64 2.23
C SER A 150 6.24 -1.30 2.25
N VAL A 151 7.26 -0.63 1.68
CA VAL A 151 8.65 -1.11 1.71
C VAL A 151 9.22 -1.08 3.13
N ALA A 152 8.92 -0.03 3.91
CA ALA A 152 9.31 0.02 5.31
C ALA A 152 8.68 -1.12 6.12
N ILE A 153 7.42 -1.48 5.88
CA ILE A 153 6.76 -2.64 6.51
C ILE A 153 7.48 -3.96 6.17
N LEU A 154 7.95 -4.13 4.92
CA LEU A 154 8.76 -5.30 4.55
C LEU A 154 10.09 -5.32 5.31
N LEU A 155 10.76 -4.18 5.45
CA LEU A 155 11.99 -4.08 6.26
C LEU A 155 11.71 -4.48 7.71
N MET A 156 10.64 -3.98 8.32
CA MET A 156 10.25 -4.39 9.67
C MET A 156 9.97 -5.90 9.76
N ALA A 157 9.37 -6.50 8.73
CA ALA A 157 9.17 -7.95 8.68
C ALA A 157 10.50 -8.72 8.63
N ALA A 158 11.47 -8.24 7.87
CA ALA A 158 12.81 -8.83 7.82
C ALA A 158 13.54 -8.72 9.17
N LEU A 159 13.44 -7.56 9.84
CA LEU A 159 14.02 -7.36 11.18
C LEU A 159 13.45 -8.35 12.20
N LEU A 160 12.12 -8.50 12.24
CA LEU A 160 11.46 -9.49 13.10
C LEU A 160 11.93 -10.92 12.78
N HIS A 161 12.06 -11.26 11.50
CA HIS A 161 12.55 -12.59 11.11
C HIS A 161 14.01 -12.84 11.53
N SER A 162 14.84 -11.79 11.53
CA SER A 162 16.24 -11.87 11.99
C SER A 162 16.41 -11.92 13.52
N GLY A 163 15.32 -11.82 14.28
CA GLY A 163 15.35 -11.87 15.75
C GLY A 163 15.72 -10.55 16.43
N VAL A 164 15.64 -9.43 15.71
CA VAL A 164 15.82 -8.07 16.25
C VAL A 164 14.57 -7.62 16.98
#